data_AF-A0A2G9G495-F1
#
_entry.id   AF-A0A2G9G495-F1
#
_cell.length_a   1.000
_cell.length_b   1.000
_cell.length_c   1.000
_cell.angle_alpha   90.00
_cell.angle_beta   90.00
_cell.angle_gamma   90.00
#
_symmetry.space_group_name_H-M   'P 1'
#
loop_
_entity.id
_entity.type
_entity.pdbx_description
1 polymer ?
#
loop_
_entity_poly.entity_id
_entity_poly.type
_entity_poly.pdbx_seq_one_letter_code
_entity_poly.pdbx_strand_id
1 'polypeptide(L)'
;MGLVYGCPVEDMVTGLAIQCRGWKPVYYNPRKHAFKGVAPTTLDVSLIQFKRWAGGMFQVFFSKYCPFTYGHGKIKFGAQLGYCIFLLWAPTSLPTLCYVIVPALSLLHGVPLFPKVSSLWFIPFAYVFVAKTAYAIIEALIIGDTLRGWWNLQRMVLIRRTTAYLFGFLDTIITQLGLSQTAFAVTAKVVDNEAQKRYEKGIIEFGSSSIMLIIIATLALINLLSLGWGIKKAFFSAPDEFEKFIAQFTVCGIIVMLNLPVYEALFFRSDKGRIPSSVTFRSIVIASLACLILTY
;
A
#
# COMPACT_ATOMS: atom_id res chain seq x y z
N MET A 1 27.82 0.73 -24.63
CA MET A 1 26.78 -0.14 -24.03
C MET A 1 27.13 -0.30 -22.57
N GLY A 2 26.24 0.05 -21.66
CA GLY A 2 26.50 0.01 -20.22
C GLY A 2 25.23 0.35 -19.44
N LEU A 3 25.36 0.41 -18.12
CA LEU A 3 24.28 0.82 -17.21
C LEU A 3 23.76 2.21 -17.60
N VAL A 4 22.44 2.38 -17.60
CA VAL A 4 21.83 3.69 -17.81
C VAL A 4 21.87 4.49 -16.51
N TYR A 5 22.68 5.54 -16.47
CA TYR A 5 22.82 6.41 -15.29
C TYR A 5 21.70 7.48 -15.21
N GLY A 6 21.56 8.07 -14.04
CA GLY A 6 20.63 9.20 -13.80
C GLY A 6 19.20 8.80 -13.49
N CYS A 7 18.96 7.53 -13.12
CA CYS A 7 17.66 7.03 -12.69
C CYS A 7 17.82 6.13 -11.45
N PRO A 8 16.98 6.26 -10.39
CA PRO A 8 17.05 5.39 -9.21
C PRO A 8 16.63 3.93 -9.44
N VAL A 9 16.07 3.63 -10.62
CA VAL A 9 15.66 2.29 -11.09
C VAL A 9 16.38 1.99 -12.41
N GLU A 10 17.70 2.17 -12.39
CA GLU A 10 18.58 1.99 -13.53
C GLU A 10 18.53 0.58 -14.11
N ASP A 11 18.24 -0.42 -13.28
CA ASP A 11 18.07 -1.82 -13.65
C ASP A 11 16.93 -1.99 -14.67
N MET A 12 15.74 -1.45 -14.36
CA MET A 12 14.59 -1.48 -15.24
C MET A 12 14.85 -0.72 -16.53
N VAL A 13 15.37 0.51 -16.43
CA VAL A 13 15.61 1.38 -17.61
C VAL A 13 16.67 0.77 -18.54
N THR A 14 17.73 0.19 -17.97
CA THR A 14 18.75 -0.52 -18.74
C THR A 14 18.15 -1.73 -19.46
N GLY A 15 17.31 -2.51 -18.77
CA GLY A 15 16.58 -3.63 -19.37
C GLY A 15 15.69 -3.20 -20.54
N LEU A 16 14.92 -2.12 -20.37
CA LEU A 16 14.08 -1.54 -21.42
C LEU A 16 14.92 -1.11 -22.63
N ALA A 17 16.03 -0.41 -22.40
CA ALA A 17 16.93 0.05 -23.45
C ALA A 17 17.55 -1.11 -24.25
N ILE A 18 17.91 -2.21 -23.57
CA ILE A 18 18.41 -3.43 -24.20
C ILE A 18 17.32 -4.07 -25.07
N GLN A 19 16.10 -4.23 -24.56
CA GLN A 19 15.00 -4.82 -25.34
C GLN A 19 14.61 -3.98 -26.55
N CYS A 20 14.62 -2.65 -26.43
CA CYS A 20 14.34 -1.73 -27.54
C CYS A 20 15.39 -1.82 -28.67
N ARG A 21 16.53 -2.48 -28.44
CA ARG A 21 17.55 -2.79 -29.45
C ARG A 21 17.38 -4.18 -30.07
N GLY A 22 16.26 -4.85 -29.81
CA GLY A 22 15.91 -6.15 -30.40
C GLY A 22 16.28 -7.37 -29.56
N TRP A 23 16.89 -7.18 -28.38
CA TRP A 23 17.21 -8.29 -27.47
C TRP A 23 15.94 -8.87 -26.84
N LYS A 24 15.91 -10.20 -26.65
CA LYS A 24 14.78 -10.91 -26.07
C LYS A 24 15.15 -11.44 -24.68
N PRO A 25 14.40 -11.07 -23.61
CA PRO A 25 14.65 -11.62 -22.29
C PRO A 25 14.23 -13.09 -22.23
N VAL A 26 14.88 -13.87 -21.37
CA VAL A 26 14.48 -15.23 -21.03
C VAL A 26 14.26 -15.29 -19.52
N TYR A 27 13.09 -15.76 -19.10
CA TYR A 27 12.81 -16.07 -17.70
C TYR A 27 12.94 -17.58 -17.50
N TYR A 28 13.78 -17.98 -16.55
CA TYR A 28 14.00 -19.38 -16.21
C TYR A 28 13.87 -19.57 -14.69
N ASN A 29 12.96 -20.46 -14.28
CA ASN A 29 12.70 -20.77 -12.88
C ASN A 29 13.09 -22.24 -12.59
N PRO A 30 14.36 -22.52 -12.21
CA PRO A 30 14.80 -23.87 -11.90
C PRO A 30 14.17 -24.39 -10.60
N ARG A 31 13.99 -25.72 -10.50
CA ARG A 31 13.45 -26.37 -9.28
C ARG A 31 14.25 -26.05 -8.02
N LYS A 32 15.58 -25.96 -8.13
CA LYS A 32 16.47 -25.52 -7.05
C LYS A 32 16.75 -24.04 -7.24
N HIS A 33 16.45 -23.23 -6.22
CA HIS A 33 16.76 -21.80 -6.25
C HIS A 33 18.25 -21.57 -6.53
N ALA A 34 18.55 -20.93 -7.66
CA ALA A 34 19.92 -20.63 -8.07
C ALA A 34 20.52 -19.44 -7.30
N PHE A 35 19.66 -18.54 -6.81
CA PHE A 35 20.05 -17.35 -6.06
C PHE A 35 19.28 -17.29 -4.74
N LYS A 36 19.97 -16.93 -3.66
CA LYS A 36 19.38 -16.65 -2.34
C LYS A 36 19.74 -15.23 -1.93
N GLY A 37 18.73 -14.42 -1.64
CA GLY A 37 18.89 -13.06 -1.15
C GLY A 37 18.54 -12.94 0.33
N VAL A 38 18.82 -11.77 0.89
CA VAL A 38 18.36 -11.37 2.24
C VAL A 38 17.19 -10.41 2.06
N ALA A 39 16.04 -10.77 2.61
CA ALA A 39 14.85 -9.93 2.60
C ALA A 39 14.88 -8.90 3.75
N PRO A 40 14.22 -7.74 3.61
CA PRO A 40 13.98 -6.85 4.74
C PRO A 40 13.23 -7.58 5.86
N THR A 41 13.79 -7.57 7.06
CA THR A 41 13.21 -8.25 8.24
C THR A 41 12.25 -7.34 9.02
N THR A 42 12.31 -6.03 8.79
CA THR A 42 11.51 -5.02 9.48
C THR A 42 10.67 -4.19 8.51
N LEU A 43 9.56 -3.66 9.02
CA LEU A 43 8.63 -2.88 8.19
C LEU A 43 9.26 -1.57 7.69
N ASP A 44 10.06 -0.90 8.51
CA ASP A 44 10.71 0.37 8.16
C ASP A 44 11.69 0.20 6.99
N VAL A 45 12.56 -0.81 7.02
CA VAL A 45 13.48 -1.12 5.92
C VAL A 45 12.72 -1.49 4.65
N SER A 46 11.65 -2.27 4.76
CA SER A 46 10.79 -2.59 3.61
C SER A 46 10.14 -1.34 3.01
N LEU A 47 9.62 -0.42 3.84
CA LEU A 47 8.98 0.80 3.37
C LEU A 47 9.96 1.77 2.70
N ILE A 48 11.19 1.90 3.20
CA ILE A 48 12.25 2.69 2.56
C ILE A 48 12.56 2.12 1.17
N GLN A 49 12.65 0.79 1.04
CA GLN A 49 12.85 0.14 -0.24
C GLN A 49 11.70 0.43 -1.22
N PHE A 50 10.45 0.25 -0.79
CA PHE A 50 9.29 0.51 -1.64
C PHE A 50 9.12 1.99 -2.00
N LYS A 51 9.52 2.91 -1.12
CA LYS A 51 9.54 4.35 -1.41
C LYS A 51 10.47 4.64 -2.59
N ARG A 52 11.68 4.07 -2.56
CA ARG A 52 12.67 4.20 -3.65
C ARG A 52 12.16 3.63 -4.96
N TRP A 53 11.58 2.43 -4.93
CA TRP A 53 11.02 1.82 -6.14
C TRP A 53 9.88 2.65 -6.71
N ALA A 54 8.88 3.00 -5.90
CA ALA A 54 7.72 3.76 -6.37
C ALA A 54 8.12 5.15 -6.91
N GLY A 55 9.00 5.87 -6.20
CA GLY A 55 9.52 7.15 -6.64
C GLY A 55 10.34 7.04 -7.92
N GLY A 56 11.29 6.10 -7.98
CA GLY A 56 12.12 5.88 -9.18
C GLY A 56 11.29 5.51 -10.42
N MET A 57 10.30 4.62 -10.26
CA MET A 57 9.37 4.25 -11.34
C MET A 57 8.55 5.45 -11.81
N PHE A 58 8.10 6.29 -10.89
CA PHE A 58 7.34 7.50 -11.24
C PHE A 58 8.22 8.60 -11.85
N GLN A 59 9.50 8.69 -11.48
CA GLN A 59 10.47 9.53 -12.19
C GLN A 59 10.67 9.07 -13.63
N VAL A 60 10.72 7.74 -13.87
CA VAL A 60 10.82 7.21 -15.24
C VAL A 60 9.63 7.61 -16.09
N PHE A 61 8.42 7.65 -15.51
CA PHE A 61 7.20 8.09 -16.21
C PHE A 61 7.36 9.46 -16.87
N PHE A 62 8.00 10.42 -16.19
CA PHE A 62 8.25 11.77 -16.73
C PHE A 62 9.55 11.89 -17.54
N SER A 63 10.35 10.83 -17.60
CA SER A 63 11.64 10.85 -18.30
C SER A 63 11.51 10.49 -19.77
N LYS A 64 12.58 10.74 -20.55
CA LYS A 64 12.73 10.23 -21.93
C LYS A 64 12.71 8.71 -22.04
N TYR A 65 12.87 7.99 -20.92
CA TYR A 65 12.83 6.53 -20.85
C TYR A 65 11.45 5.97 -20.50
N CYS A 66 10.40 6.80 -20.52
CA CYS A 66 9.04 6.32 -20.32
C CYS A 66 8.73 5.19 -21.34
N PRO A 67 8.43 3.95 -20.89
CA PRO A 67 8.15 2.82 -21.77
C PRO A 67 7.03 3.10 -22.79
N PHE A 68 6.07 3.96 -22.43
CA PHE A 68 4.97 4.35 -23.31
C PHE A 68 5.45 5.02 -24.60
N THR A 69 6.51 5.83 -24.53
CA THR A 69 7.07 6.56 -25.67
C THR A 69 8.35 5.92 -26.17
N TYR A 70 9.28 5.59 -25.27
CA TYR A 70 10.58 5.04 -25.61
C TYR A 70 10.51 3.65 -26.24
N GLY A 71 9.62 2.80 -25.72
CA GLY A 71 9.40 1.42 -26.17
C GLY A 71 8.41 1.27 -27.33
N HIS A 72 7.66 2.32 -27.66
CA HIS A 72 6.63 2.27 -28.70
C HIS A 72 7.21 1.87 -30.05
N GLY A 73 6.64 0.84 -30.68
CA GLY A 73 7.10 0.29 -31.96
C GLY A 73 8.43 -0.46 -31.90
N LYS A 74 9.12 -0.51 -30.75
CA LYS A 74 10.43 -1.19 -30.58
C LYS A 74 10.34 -2.51 -29.83
N ILE A 75 9.34 -2.65 -28.96
CA ILE A 75 9.07 -3.89 -28.22
C ILE A 75 7.61 -4.31 -28.41
N LYS A 76 7.31 -5.58 -28.12
CA LYS A 76 5.92 -6.09 -28.19
C LYS A 76 5.02 -5.32 -27.22
N PHE A 77 3.80 -5.05 -27.64
CA PHE A 77 2.82 -4.29 -26.85
C PHE A 77 2.60 -4.85 -25.44
N GLY A 78 2.51 -6.18 -25.29
CA GLY A 78 2.39 -6.81 -23.96
C GLY A 78 3.60 -6.54 -23.05
N ALA A 79 4.82 -6.54 -23.59
CA ALA A 79 6.02 -6.19 -22.84
C ALA A 79 6.01 -4.70 -22.45
N GLN A 80 5.57 -3.83 -23.37
CA GLN A 80 5.40 -2.41 -23.10
C GLN A 80 4.43 -2.17 -21.94
N LEU A 81 3.26 -2.83 -21.94
CA LEU A 81 2.31 -2.75 -20.82
C LEU A 81 2.90 -3.28 -19.51
N GLY A 82 3.68 -4.35 -19.57
CA GLY A 82 4.39 -4.92 -18.43
C GLY A 82 5.39 -3.96 -17.78
N TYR A 83 6.06 -3.11 -18.57
CA TYR A 83 6.89 -2.04 -18.02
C TYR A 83 6.04 -0.89 -17.43
N CYS A 84 4.92 -0.55 -18.08
CA CYS A 84 4.08 0.59 -17.67
C CYS A 84 3.36 0.38 -16.32
N ILE A 85 3.01 -0.86 -15.95
CA ILE A 85 2.20 -1.13 -14.74
C ILE A 85 2.84 -0.60 -13.44
N PHE A 86 4.18 -0.53 -13.40
CA PHE A 86 4.94 -0.11 -12.22
C PHE A 86 5.08 1.42 -12.10
N LEU A 87 4.99 2.15 -13.21
CA LEU A 87 5.26 3.59 -13.29
C LEU A 87 4.30 4.42 -12.43
N LEU A 88 3.07 3.94 -12.27
CA LEU A 88 2.01 4.63 -11.53
C LEU A 88 1.81 4.10 -10.11
N TRP A 89 2.75 3.33 -9.57
CA TRP A 89 2.70 2.89 -8.17
C TRP A 89 2.60 4.07 -7.21
N ALA A 90 3.47 5.08 -7.31
CA ALA A 90 3.44 6.25 -6.43
C ALA A 90 2.08 6.98 -6.47
N PRO A 91 1.56 7.38 -7.66
CA PRO A 91 0.24 8.01 -7.77
C PRO A 91 -0.94 7.23 -7.18
N THR A 92 -0.89 5.89 -7.12
CA THR A 92 -1.97 5.10 -6.52
C THR A 92 -2.15 5.35 -5.02
N SER A 93 -1.21 6.05 -4.36
CA SER A 93 -1.35 6.47 -2.97
C SER A 93 -2.57 7.38 -2.76
N LEU A 94 -2.83 8.32 -3.68
CA LEU A 94 -3.88 9.33 -3.55
C LEU A 94 -5.29 8.71 -3.50
N PRO A 95 -5.72 7.91 -4.50
CA PRO A 95 -7.03 7.27 -4.41
C PRO A 95 -7.09 6.30 -3.22
N THR A 96 -6.00 5.63 -2.87
CA THR A 96 -5.99 4.73 -1.71
C THR A 96 -6.26 5.48 -0.40
N LEU A 97 -5.64 6.65 -0.20
CA LEU A 97 -5.92 7.50 0.97
C LEU A 97 -7.38 7.93 1.00
N CYS A 98 -7.96 8.32 -0.15
CA CYS A 98 -9.38 8.63 -0.24
C CYS A 98 -10.25 7.45 0.22
N TYR A 99 -10.00 6.24 -0.29
CA TYR A 99 -10.76 5.03 0.10
C TYR A 99 -10.56 4.60 1.55
N VAL A 100 -9.46 5.00 2.20
CA VAL A 100 -9.19 4.65 3.60
C VAL A 100 -9.76 5.69 4.56
N ILE A 101 -9.79 6.96 4.17
CA ILE A 101 -10.19 8.07 5.04
C ILE A 101 -11.68 8.41 4.84
N VAL A 102 -12.11 8.59 3.60
CA VAL A 102 -13.45 9.13 3.30
C VAL A 102 -14.56 8.20 3.78
N PRO A 103 -14.56 6.88 3.50
CA PRO A 103 -15.60 5.99 4.01
C PRO A 103 -15.68 5.96 5.53
N ALA A 104 -14.54 6.00 6.23
CA ALA A 104 -14.47 6.01 7.68
C ALA A 104 -15.08 7.30 8.25
N LEU A 105 -14.62 8.47 7.81
CA LEU A 105 -15.15 9.74 8.30
C LEU A 105 -16.63 9.91 7.92
N SER A 106 -17.02 9.57 6.70
CA SER A 106 -18.44 9.60 6.32
C SER A 106 -19.30 8.65 7.16
N LEU A 107 -18.77 7.49 7.57
CA LEU A 107 -19.46 6.59 8.50
C LEU A 107 -19.61 7.24 9.89
N LEU A 108 -18.55 7.87 10.40
CA LEU A 108 -18.55 8.58 11.68
C LEU A 108 -19.60 9.70 11.70
N HIS A 109 -19.68 10.50 10.64
CA HIS A 109 -20.61 11.64 10.52
C HIS A 109 -21.99 11.26 10.01
N GLY A 110 -22.23 9.99 9.68
CA GLY A 110 -23.53 9.52 9.20
C GLY A 110 -23.89 10.03 7.80
N VAL A 111 -22.90 10.25 6.94
CA VAL A 111 -23.07 10.61 5.53
C VAL A 111 -23.00 9.33 4.68
N PRO A 112 -24.11 8.90 4.04
CA PRO A 112 -24.09 7.72 3.18
C PRO A 112 -23.36 8.03 1.88
N LEU A 113 -22.36 7.20 1.53
CA LEU A 113 -21.57 7.36 0.29
C LEU A 113 -22.00 6.45 -0.85
N PHE A 114 -22.63 5.32 -0.52
CA PHE A 114 -23.02 4.30 -1.49
C PHE A 114 -24.54 4.22 -1.60
N PRO A 115 -25.07 3.72 -2.72
CA PRO A 115 -26.47 3.35 -2.80
C PRO A 115 -26.84 2.33 -1.70
N LYS A 116 -28.10 2.38 -1.24
CA LYS A 116 -28.67 1.34 -0.36
C LYS A 116 -28.50 -0.03 -0.98
N VAL A 117 -28.25 -1.06 -0.18
CA VAL A 117 -27.99 -2.41 -0.71
C VAL A 117 -29.19 -3.06 -1.41
N SER A 118 -30.42 -2.64 -1.07
CA SER A 118 -31.66 -2.99 -1.77
C SER A 118 -31.82 -2.30 -3.13
N SER A 119 -31.04 -1.26 -3.39
CA SER A 119 -31.09 -0.53 -4.65
C SER A 119 -30.40 -1.32 -5.76
N LEU A 120 -31.01 -1.36 -6.93
CA LEU A 120 -30.37 -1.90 -8.14
C LEU A 120 -29.04 -1.19 -8.46
N TRP A 121 -28.89 0.08 -8.05
CA TRP A 121 -27.65 0.85 -8.21
C TRP A 121 -26.49 0.35 -7.34
N PHE A 122 -26.75 -0.51 -6.35
CA PHE A 122 -25.69 -1.14 -5.55
C PHE A 122 -25.01 -2.31 -6.29
N ILE A 123 -25.70 -2.94 -7.24
CA ILE A 123 -25.23 -4.15 -7.94
C ILE A 123 -23.87 -3.94 -8.61
N PRO A 124 -23.59 -2.83 -9.34
CA PRO A 124 -22.28 -2.63 -9.95
C PRO A 124 -21.13 -2.55 -8.93
N PHE A 125 -21.36 -1.94 -7.77
CA PHE A 125 -20.36 -1.83 -6.71
C PHE A 125 -20.05 -3.20 -6.10
N ALA A 126 -21.09 -3.97 -5.79
CA ALA A 126 -20.96 -5.32 -5.28
C ALA A 126 -20.25 -6.24 -6.29
N TYR A 127 -20.64 -6.17 -7.57
CA TYR A 127 -20.04 -6.96 -8.64
C TYR A 127 -18.54 -6.68 -8.78
N VAL A 128 -18.14 -5.41 -8.91
CA VAL A 128 -16.72 -5.07 -9.07
C VAL A 128 -15.91 -5.50 -7.85
N PHE A 129 -16.43 -5.28 -6.64
CA PHE A 129 -15.76 -5.67 -5.40
C PHE A 129 -15.58 -7.20 -5.30
N VAL A 130 -16.64 -7.96 -5.54
CA VAL A 130 -16.61 -9.43 -5.46
C VAL A 130 -15.75 -10.02 -6.57
N ALA A 131 -15.94 -9.58 -7.82
CA ALA A 131 -15.19 -10.10 -8.96
C ALA A 131 -13.69 -9.85 -8.82
N LYS A 132 -13.28 -8.63 -8.45
CA LYS A 132 -11.86 -8.30 -8.23
C LYS A 132 -11.27 -9.12 -7.08
N THR A 133 -12.02 -9.32 -6.01
CA THR A 133 -11.55 -10.06 -4.83
C THR A 133 -11.43 -11.55 -5.11
N ALA A 134 -12.45 -12.15 -5.72
CA ALA A 134 -12.45 -13.55 -6.13
C ALA A 134 -11.32 -13.83 -7.11
N TYR A 135 -11.16 -12.99 -8.15
CA TYR A 135 -10.08 -13.13 -9.12
C TYR A 135 -8.71 -13.08 -8.44
N ALA A 136 -8.46 -12.10 -7.56
CA ALA A 136 -7.19 -11.97 -6.85
C ALA A 136 -6.88 -13.16 -5.93
N ILE A 137 -7.90 -13.78 -5.32
CA ILE A 137 -7.74 -14.99 -4.51
C ILE A 137 -7.43 -16.19 -5.41
N ILE A 138 -8.18 -16.38 -6.49
CA ILE A 138 -7.99 -17.48 -7.44
C ILE A 138 -6.57 -17.43 -8.03
N GLU A 139 -6.13 -16.25 -8.46
CA GLU A 139 -4.79 -16.05 -9.00
C GLU A 139 -3.70 -16.42 -7.98
N ALA A 140 -3.85 -15.99 -6.71
CA ALA A 140 -2.92 -16.33 -5.64
C ALA A 140 -2.85 -17.85 -5.41
N LEU A 141 -3.98 -18.54 -5.43
CA LEU A 141 -4.02 -20.00 -5.25
C LEU A 141 -3.42 -20.75 -6.45
N ILE A 142 -3.65 -20.28 -7.69
CA ILE A 142 -3.09 -20.88 -8.91
C ILE A 142 -1.55 -20.86 -8.89
N ILE A 143 -0.95 -19.77 -8.38
CA ILE A 143 0.52 -19.66 -8.27
C ILE A 143 1.10 -20.33 -7.01
N GLY A 144 0.26 -21.03 -6.23
CA GLY A 144 0.68 -21.77 -5.04
C GLY A 144 0.83 -20.94 -3.77
N ASP A 145 0.29 -19.72 -3.71
CA ASP A 145 0.19 -18.95 -2.48
C ASP A 145 -0.97 -19.45 -1.60
N THR A 146 -1.00 -19.03 -0.34
CA THR A 146 -2.05 -19.37 0.63
C THR A 146 -3.03 -18.21 0.80
N LEU A 147 -4.25 -18.48 1.30
CA LEU A 147 -5.18 -17.42 1.68
C LEU A 147 -4.59 -16.45 2.72
N ARG A 148 -3.77 -16.98 3.64
CA ARG A 148 -3.02 -16.16 4.60
C ARG A 148 -1.98 -15.27 3.91
N GLY A 149 -1.27 -15.80 2.91
CA GLY A 149 -0.33 -15.06 2.08
C GLY A 149 -1.01 -13.93 1.30
N TRP A 150 -2.13 -14.23 0.64
CA TRP A 150 -2.96 -13.25 -0.04
C TRP A 150 -3.45 -12.14 0.91
N TRP A 151 -3.93 -12.50 2.11
CA TRP A 151 -4.39 -11.51 3.10
C TRP A 151 -3.23 -10.62 3.59
N ASN A 152 -2.06 -11.22 3.85
CA ASN A 152 -0.84 -10.49 4.18
C ASN A 152 -0.41 -9.56 3.04
N LEU A 153 -0.58 -9.97 1.78
CA LEU A 153 -0.32 -9.13 0.62
C LEU A 153 -1.27 -7.93 0.58
N GLN A 154 -2.57 -8.11 0.81
CA GLN A 154 -3.53 -6.98 0.87
C GLN A 154 -3.13 -5.98 1.97
N ARG A 155 -2.70 -6.46 3.14
CA ARG A 155 -2.18 -5.62 4.23
C ARG A 155 -0.96 -4.82 3.79
N MET A 156 0.03 -5.49 3.19
CA MET A 156 1.25 -4.82 2.72
C MET A 156 0.97 -3.87 1.56
N VAL A 157 0.00 -4.15 0.68
CA VAL A 157 -0.45 -3.21 -0.36
C VAL A 157 -1.03 -1.95 0.28
N LEU A 158 -1.94 -2.09 1.25
CA LEU A 158 -2.52 -0.95 1.96
C LEU A 158 -1.43 -0.08 2.62
N ILE A 159 -0.56 -0.71 3.41
CA ILE A 159 0.53 -0.03 4.13
C ILE A 159 1.48 0.69 3.15
N ARG A 160 1.94 0.03 2.09
CA ARG A 160 2.85 0.64 1.10
C ARG A 160 2.21 1.82 0.38
N ARG A 161 0.93 1.69 -0.02
CA ARG A 161 0.22 2.73 -0.77
C ARG A 161 -0.02 3.99 0.06
N THR A 162 -0.40 3.85 1.32
CA THR A 162 -0.66 5.00 2.20
C THR A 162 0.61 5.65 2.74
N THR A 163 1.76 4.97 2.65
CA THR A 163 3.05 5.48 3.15
C THR A 163 4.12 5.61 2.07
N ALA A 164 4.88 4.56 1.79
CA ALA A 164 6.02 4.56 0.88
C ALA A 164 5.69 5.17 -0.48
N TYR A 165 4.52 4.85 -1.05
CA TYR A 165 4.10 5.38 -2.34
C TYR A 165 3.70 6.85 -2.26
N LEU A 166 3.06 7.27 -1.17
CA LEU A 166 2.76 8.70 -0.92
C LEU A 166 4.04 9.52 -0.85
N PHE A 167 5.03 9.08 -0.08
CA PHE A 167 6.32 9.77 0.00
C PHE A 167 7.08 9.70 -1.34
N GLY A 168 7.04 8.57 -2.05
CA GLY A 168 7.62 8.47 -3.38
C GLY A 168 6.96 9.42 -4.39
N PHE A 169 5.65 9.61 -4.30
CA PHE A 169 4.88 10.56 -5.11
C PHE A 169 5.30 12.00 -4.78
N LEU A 170 5.23 12.40 -3.51
CA LEU A 170 5.56 13.75 -3.07
C LEU A 170 7.00 14.13 -3.43
N ASP A 171 7.97 13.27 -3.09
CA ASP A 171 9.38 13.51 -3.39
C ASP A 171 9.60 13.67 -4.90
N THR A 172 8.94 12.84 -5.71
CA THR A 172 9.05 12.94 -7.18
C THR A 172 8.46 14.25 -7.69
N ILE A 173 7.27 14.66 -7.24
CA ILE A 173 6.66 15.93 -7.65
C ILE A 173 7.53 17.12 -7.24
N ILE A 174 8.03 17.15 -6.01
CA ILE A 174 8.93 18.20 -5.51
C ILE A 174 10.19 18.29 -6.38
N THR A 175 10.78 17.14 -6.75
CA THR A 175 11.96 17.13 -7.63
C THR A 175 11.63 17.54 -9.06
N GLN A 176 10.49 17.15 -9.63
CA GLN A 176 10.07 17.60 -10.96
C GLN A 176 9.81 19.11 -11.01
N LEU A 177 9.41 19.71 -9.89
CA LEU A 177 9.25 21.16 -9.73
C LEU A 177 10.58 21.90 -9.46
N GLY A 178 11.70 21.19 -9.36
CA GLY A 178 13.01 21.78 -9.09
C GLY A 178 13.21 22.29 -7.65
N LEU A 179 12.32 21.90 -6.72
CA LEU A 179 12.29 22.42 -5.34
C LEU A 179 13.24 21.66 -4.39
N SER A 180 13.67 20.44 -4.75
CA SER A 180 14.62 19.64 -3.97
C SER A 180 15.23 18.51 -4.79
N GLN A 181 16.43 18.06 -4.40
CA GLN A 181 17.02 16.82 -4.93
C GLN A 181 16.60 15.64 -4.05
N THR A 182 16.11 14.56 -4.67
CA THR A 182 15.80 13.32 -3.94
C THR A 182 17.08 12.67 -3.40
N ALA A 183 17.21 12.62 -2.08
CA ALA A 183 18.32 11.90 -1.42
C ALA A 183 18.05 10.39 -1.44
N PHE A 184 19.05 9.62 -1.86
CA PHE A 184 18.97 8.16 -1.90
C PHE A 184 19.18 7.58 -0.50
N ALA A 185 18.13 7.04 0.11
CA ALA A 185 18.24 6.32 1.38
C ALA A 185 18.80 4.90 1.17
N VAL A 186 19.95 4.61 1.78
CA VAL A 186 20.53 3.26 1.79
C VAL A 186 19.74 2.40 2.78
N THR A 187 19.27 1.24 2.33
CA THR A 187 18.64 0.26 3.21
C THR A 187 19.72 -0.54 3.92
N ALA A 188 19.72 -0.48 5.26
CA ALA A 188 20.57 -1.32 6.07
C ALA A 188 20.22 -2.80 5.83
N LYS A 189 21.24 -3.63 5.64
CA LYS A 189 21.11 -5.10 5.52
C LYS A 189 21.54 -5.82 6.81
N VAL A 190 21.71 -5.08 7.90
CA VAL A 190 22.11 -5.66 9.18
C VAL A 190 20.94 -6.42 9.77
N VAL A 191 21.17 -7.68 10.10
CA VAL A 191 20.15 -8.58 10.64
C VAL A 191 20.26 -8.57 12.16
N ASP A 192 19.31 -7.93 12.84
CA ASP A 192 19.11 -8.18 14.27
C ASP A 192 18.50 -9.57 14.45
N ASN A 193 19.14 -10.42 15.27
CA ASN A 193 18.73 -11.80 15.51
C ASN A 193 17.32 -11.89 16.13
N GLU A 194 16.92 -10.92 16.94
CA GLU A 194 15.55 -10.89 17.48
C GLU A 194 14.52 -10.53 16.41
N ALA A 195 14.85 -9.55 15.56
CA ALA A 195 14.01 -9.19 14.43
C ALA A 195 13.87 -10.32 13.41
N GLN A 196 14.95 -11.04 13.13
CA GLN A 196 14.94 -12.22 12.27
C GLN A 196 14.00 -13.31 12.81
N LYS A 197 14.04 -13.60 14.12
CA LYS A 197 13.14 -14.58 14.75
C LYS A 197 11.67 -14.17 14.62
N ARG A 198 11.36 -12.87 14.71
CA ARG A 198 9.99 -12.35 14.52
C ARG A 198 9.55 -12.48 13.06
N TYR A 199 10.45 -12.12 12.14
CA TYR A 199 10.22 -12.26 10.70
C TYR A 199 9.91 -13.71 10.30
N GLU A 200 10.69 -14.69 10.79
CA GLU A 200 10.48 -16.13 10.52
C GLU A 200 9.13 -16.64 11.07
N LYS A 201 8.62 -16.03 12.14
CA LYS A 201 7.29 -16.33 12.70
C LYS A 201 6.15 -15.59 11.98
N GLY A 202 6.45 -14.75 10.99
CA GLY A 202 5.47 -13.91 10.29
C GLY A 202 4.92 -12.77 11.14
N ILE A 203 5.66 -12.34 12.17
CA ILE A 203 5.29 -11.23 13.05
C ILE A 203 5.94 -9.96 12.50
N ILE A 204 5.13 -8.92 12.28
CA ILE A 204 5.63 -7.64 11.75
C ILE A 204 6.43 -6.92 12.83
N GLU A 205 7.65 -6.52 12.48
CA GLU A 205 8.44 -5.59 13.29
C GLU A 205 8.19 -4.16 12.86
N PHE A 206 7.44 -3.43 13.68
CA PHE A 206 7.21 -2.00 13.52
C PHE A 206 8.44 -1.29 14.08
N GLY A 207 9.43 -1.03 13.23
CA GLY A 207 10.77 -0.54 13.62
C GLY A 207 10.79 0.84 14.28
N SER A 208 11.73 1.70 13.88
CA SER A 208 11.94 2.97 14.57
C SER A 208 10.82 4.00 14.34
N SER A 209 10.72 4.97 15.25
CA SER A 209 9.72 6.05 15.18
C SER A 209 9.87 6.85 13.88
N SER A 210 8.96 6.64 12.93
CA SER A 210 8.96 7.30 11.62
C SER A 210 7.60 7.92 11.30
N ILE A 211 7.58 8.92 10.41
CA ILE A 211 6.33 9.55 9.95
C ILE A 211 5.42 8.54 9.26
N MET A 212 6.00 7.56 8.54
CA MET A 212 5.23 6.48 7.91
C MET A 212 4.47 5.63 8.95
N LEU A 213 5.09 5.30 10.09
CA LEU A 213 4.39 4.60 11.17
C LEU A 213 3.28 5.46 11.79
N ILE A 214 3.50 6.77 11.93
CA ILE A 214 2.44 7.68 12.40
C ILE A 214 1.25 7.62 11.45
N ILE A 215 1.45 7.68 10.12
CA ILE A 215 0.37 7.57 9.13
C ILE A 215 -0.37 6.22 9.27
N ILE A 216 0.36 5.10 9.34
CA ILE A 216 -0.24 3.76 9.46
C ILE A 216 -1.12 3.69 10.72
N ALA A 217 -0.59 4.08 11.87
CA ALA A 217 -1.31 4.04 13.13
C ALA A 217 -2.51 5.01 13.13
N THR A 218 -2.36 6.23 12.62
CA THR A 218 -3.45 7.21 12.52
C THR A 218 -4.59 6.68 11.65
N LEU A 219 -4.30 6.14 10.46
CA LEU A 219 -5.34 5.61 9.56
C LEU A 219 -6.05 4.39 10.16
N ALA A 220 -5.31 3.52 10.85
CA ALA A 220 -5.87 2.40 11.58
C ALA A 220 -6.82 2.89 12.70
N LEU A 221 -6.42 3.90 13.47
CA LEU A 221 -7.24 4.46 14.55
C LEU A 221 -8.49 5.16 14.03
N ILE A 222 -8.39 5.97 12.97
CA ILE A 222 -9.56 6.63 12.35
C ILE A 222 -10.60 5.59 11.95
N ASN A 223 -10.19 4.50 11.28
CA ASN A 223 -11.10 3.45 10.87
C ASN A 223 -11.69 2.69 12.07
N LEU A 224 -10.89 2.40 13.10
CA LEU A 224 -11.37 1.72 14.30
C LEU A 224 -12.42 2.56 15.06
N LEU A 225 -12.13 3.84 15.27
CA LEU A 225 -13.04 4.77 15.95
C LEU A 225 -14.34 4.97 15.15
N SER A 226 -14.21 5.17 13.83
CA SER A 226 -15.36 5.33 12.94
C SER A 226 -16.24 4.08 12.91
N LEU A 227 -15.63 2.89 12.86
CA LEU A 227 -16.37 1.63 12.91
C LEU A 227 -17.08 1.44 14.24
N GLY A 228 -16.40 1.70 15.37
CA GLY A 228 -16.99 1.59 16.70
C GLY A 228 -18.17 2.56 16.89
N TRP A 229 -18.02 3.81 16.44
CA TRP A 229 -19.11 4.77 16.45
C TRP A 229 -20.27 4.37 15.53
N GLY A 230 -19.95 3.89 14.33
CA GLY A 230 -20.93 3.35 13.40
C GLY A 230 -21.75 2.23 14.03
N ILE A 231 -21.09 1.24 14.66
CA ILE A 231 -21.77 0.11 15.35
C ILE A 231 -22.68 0.64 16.45
N LYS A 232 -22.21 1.59 17.27
CA LYS A 232 -23.03 2.23 18.30
C LYS A 232 -24.27 2.88 17.67
N LYS A 233 -24.12 3.67 16.61
CA LYS A 233 -25.24 4.32 15.92
C LYS A 233 -26.22 3.31 15.33
N ALA A 234 -25.70 2.25 14.70
CA ALA A 234 -26.51 1.18 14.11
C ALA A 234 -27.40 0.49 15.15
N PHE A 235 -26.88 0.25 16.36
CA PHE A 235 -27.65 -0.36 17.44
C PHE A 235 -28.89 0.45 17.86
N PHE A 236 -28.85 1.77 17.68
CA PHE A 236 -29.95 2.68 18.01
C PHE A 236 -30.75 3.18 16.79
N SER A 237 -30.44 2.69 15.59
CA SER A 237 -31.08 3.14 14.34
C SER A 237 -32.11 2.14 13.81
N ALA A 238 -33.10 2.63 13.06
CA ALA A 238 -34.03 1.76 12.33
C ALA A 238 -33.29 0.95 11.24
N PRO A 239 -33.77 -0.25 10.86
CA PRO A 239 -33.13 -1.11 9.86
C PRO A 239 -32.88 -0.40 8.51
N ASP A 240 -33.83 0.39 8.03
CA ASP A 240 -33.74 1.14 6.75
C ASP A 240 -32.65 2.23 6.77
N GLU A 241 -32.30 2.75 7.94
CA GLU A 241 -31.22 3.72 8.10
C GLU A 241 -29.86 3.01 8.14
N PHE A 242 -29.78 1.85 8.79
CA PHE A 242 -28.56 1.04 8.81
C PHE A 242 -28.17 0.56 7.40
N GLU A 243 -29.16 0.21 6.59
CA GLU A 243 -28.97 -0.27 5.22
C GLU A 243 -28.11 0.68 4.36
N LYS A 244 -28.26 1.99 4.55
CA LYS A 244 -27.53 3.04 3.82
C LYS A 244 -26.02 2.98 4.05
N PHE A 245 -25.58 2.36 5.16
CA PHE A 245 -24.18 2.35 5.59
C PHE A 245 -23.49 1.00 5.42
N ILE A 246 -24.18 -0.07 5.02
CA ILE A 246 -23.62 -1.44 4.97
C ILE A 246 -22.33 -1.51 4.13
N ALA A 247 -22.28 -0.80 3.00
CA ALA A 247 -21.07 -0.74 2.19
C ALA A 247 -19.90 -0.03 2.90
N GLN A 248 -20.17 1.08 3.60
CA GLN A 248 -19.17 1.78 4.41
C GLN A 248 -18.69 0.93 5.59
N PHE A 249 -19.60 0.23 6.28
CA PHE A 249 -19.26 -0.75 7.30
C PHE A 249 -18.35 -1.85 6.75
N THR A 250 -18.66 -2.36 5.57
CA THR A 250 -17.88 -3.43 4.93
C THR A 250 -16.46 -2.94 4.60
N VAL A 251 -16.33 -1.77 3.95
CA VAL A 251 -15.03 -1.19 3.61
C VAL A 251 -14.21 -0.87 4.85
N CYS A 252 -14.81 -0.19 5.83
CA CYS A 252 -14.15 0.17 7.08
C CYS A 252 -13.77 -1.07 7.90
N GLY A 253 -14.66 -2.05 7.98
CA GLY A 253 -14.42 -3.34 8.62
C GLY A 253 -13.24 -4.09 7.99
N ILE A 254 -13.15 -4.15 6.66
CA ILE A 254 -12.00 -4.75 5.98
C ILE A 254 -10.71 -4.00 6.32
N ILE A 255 -10.72 -2.67 6.33
CA ILE A 255 -9.54 -1.87 6.69
C ILE A 255 -9.12 -2.14 8.14
N VAL A 256 -10.06 -2.22 9.08
CA VAL A 256 -9.78 -2.59 10.48
C VAL A 256 -9.17 -3.99 10.53
N MET A 257 -9.75 -4.97 9.84
CA MET A 257 -9.23 -6.34 9.81
C MET A 257 -7.82 -6.45 9.20
N LEU A 258 -7.53 -5.65 8.17
CA LEU A 258 -6.18 -5.57 7.60
C LEU A 258 -5.17 -4.98 8.60
N ASN A 259 -5.60 -4.06 9.47
CA ASN A 259 -4.77 -3.40 10.47
C ASN A 259 -4.69 -4.14 11.82
N LEU A 260 -5.19 -5.38 11.94
CA LEU A 260 -5.08 -6.15 13.20
C LEU A 260 -3.67 -6.18 13.81
N PRO A 261 -2.58 -6.45 13.05
CA PRO A 261 -1.23 -6.41 13.62
C PRO A 261 -0.79 -5.01 14.07
N VAL A 262 -1.37 -3.95 13.51
CA VAL A 262 -1.11 -2.57 13.93
C VAL A 262 -1.74 -2.32 15.30
N TYR A 263 -2.99 -2.73 15.51
CA TYR A 263 -3.63 -2.61 16.83
C TYR A 263 -2.93 -3.48 17.89
N GLU A 264 -2.52 -4.69 17.51
CA GLU A 264 -1.69 -5.56 18.36
C GLU A 264 -0.40 -4.84 18.79
N ALA A 265 0.28 -4.21 17.84
CA ALA A 265 1.51 -3.45 18.10
C ALA A 265 1.30 -2.11 18.83
N LEU A 266 0.12 -1.50 18.74
CA LEU A 266 -0.22 -0.25 19.45
C LEU A 266 -0.57 -0.49 20.92
N PHE A 267 -1.33 -1.55 21.20
CA PHE A 267 -2.03 -1.69 22.49
C PHE A 267 -1.61 -2.92 23.31
N PHE A 268 -1.16 -4.00 22.66
CA PHE A 268 -1.01 -5.30 23.32
C PHE A 268 0.43 -5.81 23.39
N ARG A 269 1.29 -5.42 22.43
CA ARG A 269 2.68 -5.90 22.40
C ARG A 269 3.59 -5.14 23.35
N SER A 270 4.38 -5.89 24.10
CA SER A 270 5.45 -5.41 24.99
C SER A 270 6.86 -5.67 24.47
N ASP A 271 7.00 -6.44 23.38
CA ASP A 271 8.31 -6.75 22.78
C ASP A 271 8.86 -5.60 21.91
N LYS A 272 10.12 -5.71 21.45
CA LYS A 272 10.81 -4.67 20.69
C LYS A 272 10.20 -4.34 19.32
N GLY A 273 9.37 -5.21 18.76
CA GLY A 273 8.66 -4.96 17.50
C GLY A 273 7.31 -4.26 17.65
N ARG A 274 6.98 -3.74 18.85
CA ARG A 274 5.82 -2.88 19.11
C ARG A 274 5.98 -1.50 18.45
N ILE A 275 4.86 -0.79 18.25
CA ILE A 275 4.92 0.60 17.81
C ILE A 275 5.44 1.48 18.97
N PRO A 276 6.41 2.39 18.74
CA PRO A 276 6.93 3.26 19.80
C PRO A 276 5.83 4.13 20.45
N SER A 277 5.88 4.30 21.78
CA SER A 277 4.88 5.07 22.53
C SER A 277 4.70 6.52 22.02
N SER A 278 5.78 7.14 21.53
CA SER A 278 5.73 8.47 20.92
C SER A 278 4.89 8.51 19.64
N VAL A 279 4.96 7.46 18.82
CA VAL A 279 4.12 7.29 17.63
C VAL A 279 2.68 7.07 18.05
N THR A 280 2.44 6.17 19.01
CA THR A 280 1.09 5.90 19.54
C THR A 280 0.41 7.19 20.01
N PHE A 281 1.08 7.99 20.83
CA PHE A 281 0.54 9.27 21.33
C PHE A 281 0.21 10.23 20.18
N ARG A 282 1.15 10.47 19.26
CA ARG A 282 0.95 11.37 18.11
C ARG A 282 -0.20 10.89 17.22
N SER A 283 -0.29 9.59 16.95
CA SER A 283 -1.33 9.02 16.12
C SER A 283 -2.71 9.12 16.76
N ILE A 284 -2.83 8.94 18.08
CA ILE A 284 -4.09 9.14 18.81
C ILE A 284 -4.54 10.60 18.72
N VAL A 285 -3.63 11.56 18.95
CA VAL A 285 -3.95 12.99 18.85
C VAL A 285 -4.42 13.35 17.44
N ILE A 286 -3.66 12.95 16.40
CA ILE A 286 -4.01 13.26 15.01
C ILE A 286 -5.33 12.57 14.61
N ALA A 287 -5.53 11.31 14.97
CA ALA A 287 -6.77 10.59 14.65
C ALA A 287 -7.98 11.23 15.33
N SER A 288 -7.84 11.64 16.60
CA SER A 288 -8.90 12.33 17.34
C SER A 288 -9.25 13.66 16.71
N LEU A 289 -8.24 14.48 16.36
CA LEU A 289 -8.46 15.74 15.64
C LEU A 289 -9.15 15.50 14.29
N ALA A 290 -8.70 14.52 13.51
CA ALA A 290 -9.32 14.20 12.21
C ALA A 290 -10.80 13.79 12.36
N CYS A 291 -11.14 13.05 13.41
CA CYS A 291 -12.52 12.68 13.72
C CYS A 291 -13.38 13.86 14.20
N LEU A 292 -12.77 14.92 14.75
CA LEU A 292 -13.46 16.11 15.28
C LEU A 292 -13.55 17.28 14.28
N ILE A 293 -12.63 17.39 13.33
CA ILE A 293 -12.58 18.54 12.39
C ILE A 293 -13.80 18.58 11.45
N LEU A 294 -14.46 17.45 11.21
CA LEU A 294 -15.65 17.35 10.36
C LEU A 294 -16.97 17.44 11.15
N THR A 295 -16.92 17.72 12.46
CA THR A 295 -18.11 17.93 13.31
C THR A 295 -18.56 19.39 13.39
N TYR A 296 -17.86 20.33 12.74
CA TYR A 296 -18.18 21.76 12.71
C TYR A 296 -18.48 22.25 11.30
#